data_AF-A0A0D0BP29-F1
#
_entry.id   AF-A0A0D0BP29-F1
#
_cell.length_a   1.000
_cell.length_b   1.000
_cell.length_c   1.000
_cell.angle_alpha   90.00
_cell.angle_beta   90.00
_cell.angle_gamma   90.00
#
_symmetry.space_group_name_H-M   'P 1'
#
loop_
_entity.id
_entity.type
_entity.pdbx_description
1 polymer ?
#
loop_
_entity_poly.entity_id
_entity_poly.type
_entity_poly.pdbx_seq_one_letter_code
_entity_poly.pdbx_strand_id
1 'polypeptide(L)'
;MTVHSHNDFYAPGSDMLLLSSDDVKFCVHRCMLAAASPFFEHMFALPQPPDDPTSEERRPMIPVSEPSSTLHTLLRFVYPVPHPTISSLDELSTIMGVAVKYDFLGVISALRKQLISPAYLRDDPVRVFAIASRYDFEDEAQVASQHTLSVNILDCPLSDDFRFITAHSYHRLLVLHKKRSKDAQALLKIPEDVKCLQCSGPYYGAFVPPKWWKEFERIARADLETRPTTDVIFSMPFLARAAEASGCARCASSILDSHQFLSDLKRQIDELPATI
;
A
#
# COMPACT_ATOMS: atom_id res chain seq x y z
N MET A 1 23.60 23.97 -25.22
CA MET A 1 24.37 23.45 -24.08
C MET A 1 23.98 24.26 -22.86
N THR A 2 22.91 23.86 -22.18
CA THR A 2 22.39 24.59 -21.04
C THR A 2 22.71 23.75 -19.81
N VAL A 3 23.78 24.14 -19.10
CA VAL A 3 24.12 23.56 -17.80
C VAL A 3 23.06 24.04 -16.82
N HIS A 4 21.98 23.28 -16.66
CA HIS A 4 21.11 23.44 -15.51
C HIS A 4 21.84 22.89 -14.29
N SER A 5 22.68 23.72 -13.67
CA SER A 5 23.27 23.39 -12.38
C SER A 5 22.15 23.41 -11.34
N HIS A 6 21.55 22.26 -11.07
CA HIS A 6 20.95 22.04 -9.75
C HIS A 6 22.09 22.14 -8.74
N ASN A 7 22.14 23.28 -8.06
CA ASN A 7 23.29 23.78 -7.30
C ASN A 7 23.53 23.03 -5.98
N ASP A 8 22.81 21.93 -5.74
CA ASP A 8 22.76 21.24 -4.45
C ASP A 8 23.89 20.21 -4.27
N PHE A 9 24.64 19.88 -5.32
CA PHE A 9 25.75 18.93 -5.27
C PHE A 9 27.10 19.48 -5.77
N TYR A 10 27.32 20.80 -5.70
CA TYR A 10 28.71 21.32 -5.70
C TYR A 10 29.31 21.12 -4.30
N ALA A 11 29.69 19.88 -4.00
CA ALA A 11 30.30 19.56 -2.73
C ALA A 11 31.83 19.77 -2.80
N PRO A 12 32.40 20.72 -2.02
CA PRO A 12 33.84 20.90 -1.96
C PRO A 12 34.51 19.60 -1.51
N GLY A 13 35.57 19.17 -2.20
CA GLY A 13 36.27 17.92 -1.87
C GLY A 13 35.69 16.66 -2.51
N SER A 14 34.68 16.78 -3.38
CA SER A 14 34.20 15.67 -4.20
C SER A 14 35.32 15.10 -5.09
N ASP A 15 35.49 13.79 -5.04
CA ASP A 15 36.56 13.02 -5.69
C ASP A 15 36.06 12.20 -6.90
N MET A 16 34.77 12.28 -7.22
CA MET A 16 34.16 11.54 -8.32
C MET A 16 32.98 12.29 -8.95
N LEU A 17 32.67 11.93 -10.19
CA LEU A 17 31.48 12.37 -10.92
C LEU A 17 30.57 11.17 -11.24
N LEU A 18 29.27 11.29 -10.99
CA LEU A 18 28.26 10.45 -11.63
C LEU A 18 27.67 11.21 -12.82
N LEU A 19 27.58 10.55 -13.97
CA LEU A 19 26.94 11.10 -15.17
C LEU A 19 25.58 10.42 -15.37
N SER A 20 24.50 11.19 -15.25
CA SER A 20 23.14 10.69 -15.48
C SER A 20 22.87 10.39 -16.95
N SER A 21 21.77 9.67 -17.23
CA SER A 21 21.38 9.32 -18.60
C SER A 21 20.96 10.53 -19.47
N ASP A 22 20.66 11.66 -18.82
CA ASP A 22 20.31 12.95 -19.42
C ASP A 22 21.45 13.98 -19.32
N ASP A 23 22.69 13.49 -19.28
CA ASP A 23 23.95 14.25 -19.37
C ASP A 23 24.19 15.26 -18.22
N VAL A 24 23.59 15.05 -17.05
CA VAL A 24 23.82 15.86 -15.84
C VAL A 24 24.93 15.23 -15.00
N LYS A 25 25.92 16.04 -14.65
CA LYS A 25 27.06 15.63 -13.81
C LYS A 25 26.79 15.92 -12.34
N PHE A 26 26.90 14.91 -11.48
CA PHE A 26 26.79 15.02 -10.03
C PHE A 26 28.18 14.86 -9.41
N CYS A 27 28.63 15.87 -8.66
CA CYS A 27 29.87 15.76 -7.91
C CYS A 27 29.60 15.01 -6.59
N VAL A 28 30.27 13.88 -6.39
CA VAL A 28 30.03 12.98 -5.26
C VAL A 28 31.34 12.60 -4.56
N HIS A 29 31.23 12.03 -3.37
CA HIS A 29 32.32 11.46 -2.60
C HIS A 29 32.23 9.93 -2.62
N ARG A 30 33.31 9.28 -3.03
CA ARG A 30 33.41 7.81 -3.03
C ARG A 30 33.16 7.23 -1.65
N CYS A 31 33.67 7.86 -0.60
CA CYS A 31 33.49 7.38 0.77
C CYS A 31 32.01 7.37 1.22
N MET A 32 31.22 8.37 0.81
CA MET A 32 29.79 8.45 1.14
C MET A 32 29.00 7.36 0.41
N LEU A 33 29.26 7.18 -0.88
CA LEU A 33 28.59 6.14 -1.67
C LEU A 33 28.97 4.74 -1.21
N ALA A 34 30.26 4.48 -0.94
CA ALA A 34 30.73 3.20 -0.43
C ALA A 34 30.13 2.88 0.95
N ALA A 35 30.08 3.85 1.85
CA ALA A 35 29.50 3.66 3.18
C ALA A 35 27.98 3.38 3.13
N ALA A 36 27.28 3.92 2.13
CA ALA A 36 25.84 3.77 1.99
C ALA A 36 25.40 2.58 1.12
N SER A 37 26.29 2.04 0.28
CA SER A 37 25.99 1.01 -0.71
C SER A 37 27.15 0.01 -0.86
N PRO A 38 26.91 -1.27 -0.54
CA PRO A 38 27.86 -2.36 -0.82
C PRO A 38 28.18 -2.49 -2.32
N PHE A 39 27.22 -2.18 -3.21
CA PHE A 39 27.46 -2.16 -4.65
C PHE A 39 28.59 -1.17 -5.01
N PHE A 40 28.49 0.06 -4.52
CA PHE A 40 29.50 1.08 -4.78
C PHE A 40 30.83 0.77 -4.08
N GLU A 41 30.79 0.25 -2.86
CA GLU A 41 31.98 -0.24 -2.14
C GLU A 41 32.78 -1.25 -2.99
N HIS A 42 32.10 -2.30 -3.47
CA HIS A 42 32.73 -3.32 -4.30
C HIS A 42 33.20 -2.78 -5.64
N MET A 43 32.38 -1.98 -6.33
CA MET A 43 32.75 -1.38 -7.62
C MET A 43 34.01 -0.53 -7.51
N PHE A 44 34.15 0.23 -6.42
CA PHE A 44 35.32 1.07 -6.16
C PHE A 44 36.58 0.30 -5.81
N ALA A 45 36.46 -0.95 -5.33
CA ALA A 45 37.59 -1.82 -5.05
C ALA A 45 38.16 -2.49 -6.32
N LEU A 46 37.47 -2.43 -7.46
CA LEU A 46 37.93 -2.99 -8.71
C LEU A 46 39.12 -2.20 -9.29
N PRO A 47 40.12 -2.87 -9.90
CA PRO A 47 41.21 -2.20 -10.60
C PRO A 47 40.70 -1.23 -11.65
N GLN A 48 41.12 0.03 -11.57
CA GLN A 48 40.75 1.06 -12.54
C GLN A 48 41.74 1.07 -13.71
N PRO A 49 41.30 1.42 -14.94
CA PRO A 49 42.22 1.70 -16.03
C PRO A 49 43.19 2.83 -15.64
N PRO A 50 44.39 2.88 -16.23
CA PRO A 50 45.31 3.99 -15.99
C PRO A 50 44.66 5.32 -16.37
N ASP A 51 44.90 6.36 -15.57
CA ASP A 51 44.39 7.70 -15.83
C ASP A 51 44.85 8.20 -17.21
N ASP A 52 43.92 8.73 -18.01
CA ASP A 52 44.24 9.39 -19.27
C ASP A 52 44.79 10.80 -18.96
N PRO A 53 46.08 11.06 -19.22
CA PRO A 53 46.70 12.36 -18.93
C PRO A 53 46.14 13.49 -19.80
N THR A 54 45.33 13.20 -20.83
CA THR A 54 44.73 14.18 -21.72
C THR A 54 43.32 14.63 -21.30
N SER A 55 42.73 14.01 -20.28
CA SER A 55 41.43 14.40 -19.74
C SER A 55 41.52 15.73 -18.98
N GLU A 56 40.74 16.74 -19.40
CA GLU A 56 40.58 17.98 -18.62
C GLU A 56 39.86 17.74 -17.27
N GLU A 57 39.03 16.70 -17.19
CA GLU A 57 38.38 16.28 -15.96
C GLU A 57 39.28 15.32 -15.17
N ARG A 58 39.94 15.87 -14.14
CA ARG A 58 40.84 15.12 -13.25
C ARG A 58 40.13 14.11 -12.34
N ARG A 59 38.80 14.01 -12.38
CA ARG A 59 38.02 13.14 -11.50
C ARG A 59 37.44 11.98 -12.30
N PRO A 60 37.49 10.73 -11.78
CA PRO A 60 36.82 9.61 -12.38
C PRO A 60 35.33 9.89 -12.57
N MET A 61 34.82 9.57 -13.75
CA MET A 61 33.40 9.72 -14.09
C MET A 61 32.78 8.34 -14.31
N ILE A 62 31.62 8.11 -13.69
CA ILE A 62 30.86 6.87 -13.83
C ILE A 62 29.51 7.19 -14.47
N PRO A 63 29.24 6.72 -15.70
CA PRO A 63 27.92 6.84 -16.30
C PRO A 63 26.93 5.91 -15.61
N VAL A 64 25.73 6.40 -15.37
CA VAL A 64 24.62 5.64 -14.77
C VAL A 64 23.37 5.77 -15.64
N SER A 65 22.48 4.78 -15.59
CA SER A 65 21.30 4.73 -16.47
C SER A 65 20.12 5.56 -15.98
N GLU A 66 20.22 6.13 -14.78
CA GLU A 66 19.14 6.86 -14.14
C GLU A 66 19.12 8.33 -14.58
N PRO A 67 17.92 8.93 -14.75
CA PRO A 67 17.80 10.34 -15.04
C PRO A 67 18.22 11.18 -13.83
N SER A 68 18.65 12.41 -14.11
CA SER A 68 19.14 13.36 -13.12
C SER A 68 18.18 13.56 -11.94
N SER A 69 16.87 13.63 -12.19
CA SER A 69 15.84 13.80 -11.15
C SER A 69 15.84 12.67 -10.12
N THR A 70 15.96 11.43 -10.59
CA THR A 70 15.97 10.22 -9.75
C THR A 70 17.25 10.14 -8.93
N LEU A 71 18.40 10.39 -9.56
CA LEU A 71 19.69 10.43 -8.86
C LEU A 71 19.74 11.55 -7.82
N HIS A 72 19.21 12.72 -8.16
CA HIS A 72 19.16 13.85 -7.25
C HIS A 72 18.40 13.49 -5.97
N THR A 73 17.20 12.91 -6.10
CA THR A 73 16.40 12.44 -4.95
C THR A 73 17.12 11.34 -4.18
N LEU A 74 17.70 10.34 -4.86
CA LEU A 74 18.46 9.26 -4.22
C LEU A 74 19.64 9.79 -3.40
N LEU A 75 20.45 10.67 -3.99
CA LEU A 75 21.64 11.22 -3.34
C LEU A 75 21.26 12.05 -2.10
N ARG A 76 20.09 12.70 -2.07
CA ARG A 76 19.61 13.39 -0.87
C ARG A 76 19.30 12.45 0.30
N PHE A 77 19.04 11.17 0.06
CA PHE A 77 18.96 10.20 1.16
C PHE A 77 20.35 9.75 1.66
N VAL A 78 21.36 9.77 0.78
CA VAL A 78 22.72 9.29 1.09
C VAL A 78 23.54 10.36 1.81
N TYR A 79 23.34 11.62 1.45
CA TYR A 79 24.07 12.74 2.02
C TYR A 79 23.42 13.25 3.31
N PRO A 80 24.20 13.89 4.22
CA PRO A 80 23.70 14.44 5.48
C PRO A 80 22.91 15.74 5.25
N VAL A 81 21.84 15.64 4.47
CA VAL A 81 20.88 16.71 4.17
C VAL A 81 19.48 16.25 4.57
N PRO A 82 18.51 17.16 4.70
CA PRO A 82 17.14 16.76 4.95
C PRO A 82 16.64 15.80 3.87
N HIS A 83 16.09 14.67 4.33
CA HIS A 83 15.48 13.66 3.46
C HIS A 83 14.49 14.31 2.48
N PRO A 84 14.48 13.87 1.22
CA PRO A 84 13.54 14.42 0.24
C PRO A 84 12.11 13.98 0.56
N THR A 85 11.15 14.82 0.21
CA THR A 85 9.73 14.46 0.26
C THR A 85 9.38 13.72 -1.02
N ILE A 86 9.01 12.44 -0.91
CA ILE A 86 8.43 11.69 -2.03
C ILE A 86 6.94 11.97 -2.09
N SER A 87 6.45 12.42 -3.25
CA SER A 87 5.08 12.95 -3.37
C SER A 87 4.09 11.96 -4.00
N SER A 88 4.57 10.88 -4.62
CA SER A 88 3.71 9.90 -5.30
C SER A 88 4.27 8.48 -5.21
N LEU A 89 3.41 7.48 -5.44
CA LEU A 89 3.83 6.08 -5.56
C LEU A 89 4.68 5.83 -6.81
N ASP A 90 4.52 6.61 -7.88
CA ASP A 90 5.37 6.52 -9.08
C ASP A 90 6.81 6.92 -8.77
N GLU A 91 6.98 8.05 -8.08
CA GLU A 91 8.29 8.52 -7.63
C GLU A 91 8.88 7.51 -6.64
N LEU A 92 8.10 7.06 -5.65
CA LEU A 92 8.54 6.06 -4.66
C LEU A 92 9.01 4.76 -5.33
N SER A 93 8.21 4.18 -6.24
CA SER A 93 8.55 2.94 -6.94
C SER A 93 9.82 3.11 -7.80
N THR A 94 9.98 4.27 -8.43
CA THR A 94 11.17 4.62 -9.22
C THR A 94 12.42 4.69 -8.34
N ILE A 95 12.40 5.46 -7.24
CA ILE A 95 13.56 5.57 -6.34
C ILE A 95 13.85 4.23 -5.66
N MET A 96 12.81 3.48 -5.27
CA MET A 96 12.95 2.14 -4.69
C MET A 96 13.69 1.20 -5.64
N GLY A 97 13.33 1.19 -6.92
CA GLY A 97 13.99 0.35 -7.92
C GLY A 97 15.47 0.66 -8.05
N VAL A 98 15.85 1.94 -8.02
CA VAL A 98 17.26 2.37 -8.07
C VAL A 98 18.00 2.06 -6.76
N ALA A 99 17.34 2.25 -5.61
CA ALA A 99 17.90 1.93 -4.31
C ALA A 99 18.19 0.42 -4.19
N VAL A 100 17.30 -0.43 -4.70
CA VAL A 100 17.52 -1.89 -4.79
C VAL A 100 18.61 -2.22 -5.80
N LYS A 101 18.60 -1.61 -6.99
CA LYS A 101 19.63 -1.84 -8.03
C LYS A 101 21.06 -1.60 -7.52
N TYR A 102 21.23 -0.55 -6.71
CA TYR A 102 22.53 -0.16 -6.18
C TYR A 102 22.70 -0.50 -4.69
N ASP A 103 21.90 -1.41 -4.12
CA ASP A 103 22.02 -1.87 -2.73
C ASP A 103 22.10 -0.75 -1.67
N PHE A 104 21.35 0.35 -1.84
CA PHE A 104 21.29 1.43 -0.85
C PHE A 104 20.35 1.08 0.32
N LEU A 105 20.81 0.22 1.23
CA LEU A 105 20.02 -0.35 2.32
C LEU A 105 19.31 0.70 3.20
N GLY A 106 19.99 1.81 3.52
CA GLY A 106 19.41 2.90 4.31
C GLY A 106 18.25 3.60 3.58
N VAL A 107 18.37 3.76 2.27
CA VAL A 107 17.33 4.33 1.42
C VAL A 107 16.15 3.38 1.32
N ILE A 108 16.39 2.09 1.08
CA ILE A 108 15.35 1.05 1.04
C ILE A 108 14.56 1.04 2.35
N SER A 109 15.23 1.09 3.50
CA SER A 109 14.57 1.16 4.80
C SER A 109 13.69 2.40 4.98
N ALA A 110 14.17 3.58 4.54
CA ALA A 110 13.39 4.81 4.59
C ALA A 110 12.16 4.76 3.68
N LEU A 111 12.32 4.27 2.45
CA LEU A 111 11.23 4.16 1.47
C LEU A 111 10.20 3.09 1.88
N ARG A 112 10.62 1.98 2.50
CA ARG A 112 9.71 0.96 3.06
C ARG A 112 8.76 1.55 4.10
N LYS A 113 9.27 2.37 5.02
CA LYS A 113 8.43 3.09 6.01
C LYS A 113 7.46 4.06 5.34
N GLN A 114 7.90 4.73 4.28
CA GLN A 114 7.05 5.67 3.55
C GLN A 114 5.98 4.97 2.72
N LEU A 115 6.31 3.80 2.15
CA LEU A 115 5.41 2.97 1.34
C LEU A 115 4.15 2.56 2.12
N ILE A 116 4.32 2.19 3.39
CA ILE A 116 3.21 1.85 4.31
C ILE A 116 2.66 3.07 5.08
N SER A 117 2.89 4.29 4.58
CA SER A 117 2.29 5.47 5.22
C SER A 117 0.76 5.41 5.12
N PRO A 118 0.03 5.94 6.12
CA PRO A 118 -1.44 5.94 6.11
C PRO A 118 -2.06 6.63 4.88
N ALA A 119 -1.33 7.57 4.25
CA ALA A 119 -1.76 8.22 3.02
C ALA A 119 -1.82 7.21 1.86
N TYR A 120 -0.73 6.51 1.57
CA TYR A 120 -0.69 5.55 0.47
C TYR A 120 -1.56 4.33 0.71
N LEU A 121 -1.61 3.82 1.95
CA LEU A 121 -2.48 2.68 2.31
C LEU A 121 -3.97 3.00 2.16
N ARG A 122 -4.37 4.26 2.32
CA ARG A 122 -5.75 4.69 2.09
C ARG A 122 -6.01 4.95 0.60
N ASP A 123 -5.08 5.59 -0.08
CA ASP A 123 -5.31 6.10 -1.43
C ASP A 123 -5.18 4.98 -2.49
N ASP A 124 -4.20 4.07 -2.37
CA ASP A 124 -4.02 2.94 -3.30
C ASP A 124 -3.35 1.71 -2.62
N PRO A 125 -4.06 1.00 -1.73
CA PRO A 125 -3.49 -0.13 -1.01
C PRO A 125 -3.08 -1.30 -1.92
N VAL A 126 -3.74 -1.48 -3.06
CA VAL A 126 -3.45 -2.60 -3.98
C VAL A 126 -2.13 -2.36 -4.71
N ARG A 127 -1.85 -1.11 -5.09
CA ARG A 127 -0.54 -0.73 -5.64
C ARG A 127 0.57 -0.80 -4.59
N VAL A 128 0.30 -0.38 -3.34
CA VAL A 128 1.26 -0.55 -2.23
C VAL A 128 1.61 -2.04 -2.05
N PHE A 129 0.61 -2.91 -2.07
CA PHE A 129 0.81 -4.37 -2.03
C PHE A 129 1.67 -4.86 -3.20
N ALA A 130 1.43 -4.35 -4.42
CA ALA A 130 2.19 -4.74 -5.60
C ALA A 130 3.67 -4.33 -5.48
N ILE A 131 3.96 -3.10 -5.03
CA ILE A 131 5.33 -2.62 -4.82
C ILE A 131 6.03 -3.44 -3.73
N ALA A 132 5.36 -3.71 -2.60
CA ALA A 132 5.93 -4.53 -1.53
C ALA A 132 6.22 -5.96 -2.01
N SER A 133 5.29 -6.57 -2.74
CA SER A 133 5.43 -7.92 -3.29
C SER A 133 6.52 -8.03 -4.36
N ARG A 134 6.74 -6.97 -5.14
CA ARG A 134 7.78 -6.92 -6.19
C ARG A 134 9.19 -7.08 -5.63
N TYR A 135 9.43 -6.56 -4.43
CA TYR A 135 10.74 -6.55 -3.78
C TYR A 135 10.80 -7.50 -2.57
N ASP A 136 9.84 -8.42 -2.45
CA ASP A 136 9.75 -9.41 -1.35
C ASP A 136 9.74 -8.77 0.07
N PHE A 137 9.14 -7.58 0.19
CA PHE A 137 8.93 -6.90 1.46
C PHE A 137 7.69 -7.47 2.16
N GLU A 138 7.81 -8.69 2.69
CA GLU A 138 6.68 -9.47 3.20
C GLU A 138 5.92 -8.77 4.34
N ASP A 139 6.61 -8.09 5.26
CA ASP A 139 5.96 -7.36 6.36
C ASP A 139 5.06 -6.23 5.81
N GLU A 140 5.57 -5.45 4.87
CA GLU A 140 4.83 -4.38 4.20
C GLU A 140 3.70 -4.92 3.33
N ALA A 141 3.90 -6.07 2.67
CA ALA A 141 2.88 -6.75 1.89
C ALA A 141 1.73 -7.24 2.79
N GLN A 142 2.03 -7.76 3.98
CA GLN A 142 1.01 -8.11 4.97
C GLN A 142 0.20 -6.89 5.41
N VAL A 143 0.87 -5.79 5.78
CA VAL A 143 0.20 -4.53 6.14
C VAL A 143 -0.69 -4.05 5.00
N ALA A 144 -0.16 -3.98 3.77
CA ALA A 144 -0.93 -3.54 2.62
C ALA A 144 -2.13 -4.46 2.34
N SER A 145 -1.97 -5.78 2.45
CA SER A 145 -3.02 -6.76 2.21
C SER A 145 -4.26 -6.54 3.09
N GLN A 146 -4.06 -6.14 4.35
CA GLN A 146 -5.16 -5.78 5.25
C GLN A 146 -5.97 -4.59 4.72
N HIS A 147 -5.29 -3.54 4.24
CA HIS A 147 -5.96 -2.36 3.71
C HIS A 147 -6.69 -2.65 2.39
N THR A 148 -6.21 -3.62 1.59
CA THR A 148 -6.90 -4.00 0.35
C THR A 148 -8.31 -4.56 0.60
N LEU A 149 -8.61 -5.10 1.79
CA LEU A 149 -9.93 -5.67 2.09
C LEU A 149 -11.05 -4.62 2.01
N SER A 150 -10.70 -3.33 2.16
CA SER A 150 -11.65 -2.21 2.09
C SER A 150 -12.00 -1.80 0.65
N VAL A 151 -11.33 -2.36 -0.37
CA VAL A 151 -11.54 -2.01 -1.78
C VAL A 151 -11.89 -3.24 -2.61
N ASN A 152 -12.62 -3.02 -3.70
CA ASN A 152 -12.82 -4.05 -4.71
C ASN A 152 -11.56 -4.13 -5.59
N ILE A 153 -10.70 -5.11 -5.30
CA ILE A 153 -9.43 -5.32 -6.00
C ILE A 153 -9.57 -5.56 -7.51
N LEU A 154 -10.75 -5.96 -7.99
CA LEU A 154 -11.01 -6.17 -9.43
C LEU A 154 -11.39 -4.88 -10.16
N ASP A 155 -11.86 -3.87 -9.44
CA ASP A 155 -12.21 -2.55 -10.00
C ASP A 155 -11.05 -1.54 -9.89
N CYS A 156 -9.98 -1.91 -9.20
CA CYS A 156 -8.81 -1.05 -9.05
C CYS A 156 -8.09 -0.83 -10.39
N PRO A 157 -7.57 0.39 -10.66
CA PRO A 157 -6.85 0.66 -11.89
C PRO A 157 -5.60 -0.21 -11.99
N LEU A 158 -5.32 -0.71 -13.20
CA LEU A 158 -4.08 -1.44 -13.45
C LEU A 158 -2.88 -0.50 -13.31
N SER A 159 -1.97 -0.85 -12.41
CA SER A 159 -0.65 -0.22 -12.29
C SER A 159 0.41 -1.05 -13.01
N ASP A 160 1.43 -0.38 -13.53
CA ASP A 160 2.61 -1.05 -14.08
C ASP A 160 3.40 -1.83 -13.02
N ASP A 161 3.22 -1.52 -11.74
CA ASP A 161 3.84 -2.27 -10.65
C ASP A 161 3.40 -3.76 -10.63
N PHE A 162 2.18 -4.06 -11.10
CA PHE A 162 1.68 -5.45 -11.21
C PHE A 162 2.42 -6.27 -12.27
N ARG A 163 3.10 -5.64 -13.23
CA ARG A 163 3.89 -6.37 -14.25
C ARG A 163 5.06 -7.12 -13.64
N PHE A 164 5.49 -6.73 -12.45
CA PHE A 164 6.68 -7.25 -11.79
C PHE A 164 6.37 -8.18 -10.61
N ILE A 165 5.10 -8.38 -10.26
CA ILE A 165 4.73 -9.33 -9.21
C ILE A 165 4.52 -10.73 -9.78
N THR A 166 4.73 -11.74 -8.94
CA THR A 166 4.41 -13.11 -9.34
C THR A 166 2.91 -13.36 -9.31
N ALA A 167 2.45 -14.27 -10.17
CA ALA A 167 1.08 -14.77 -10.10
C ALA A 167 0.76 -15.40 -8.73
N HIS A 168 1.78 -15.96 -8.06
CA HIS A 168 1.64 -16.51 -6.70
C HIS A 168 1.28 -15.41 -5.68
N SER A 169 2.00 -14.28 -5.67
CA SER A 169 1.74 -13.16 -4.76
C SER A 169 0.33 -12.59 -4.97
N TYR A 170 -0.08 -12.41 -6.23
CA TYR A 170 -1.44 -11.97 -6.55
C TYR A 170 -2.50 -13.00 -6.13
N HIS A 171 -2.26 -14.29 -6.37
CA HIS A 171 -3.18 -15.36 -5.98
C HIS A 171 -3.35 -15.43 -4.45
N ARG A 172 -2.30 -15.20 -3.65
CA ARG A 172 -2.42 -15.10 -2.17
C ARG A 172 -3.41 -14.01 -1.76
N LEU A 173 -3.35 -12.85 -2.40
CA LEU A 173 -4.28 -11.74 -2.16
C LEU A 173 -5.74 -12.13 -2.50
N LEU A 174 -5.96 -12.77 -3.65
CA LEU A 174 -7.29 -13.25 -4.05
C LEU A 174 -7.85 -14.29 -3.06
N VAL A 175 -7.00 -15.22 -2.61
CA VAL A 175 -7.38 -16.24 -1.62
C VAL A 175 -7.77 -15.60 -0.29
N LEU A 176 -7.02 -14.60 0.18
CA LEU A 176 -7.36 -13.82 1.38
C LEU A 176 -8.76 -13.22 1.26
N HIS A 177 -9.03 -12.48 0.19
CA HIS A 177 -10.32 -11.83 -0.06
C HIS A 177 -11.47 -12.83 -0.11
N LYS A 178 -11.31 -13.90 -0.89
CA LYS A 178 -12.33 -14.96 -1.05
C LYS A 178 -12.61 -15.68 0.27
N LYS A 179 -11.56 -16.04 1.01
CA LYS A 179 -11.70 -16.73 2.30
C LYS A 179 -12.39 -15.84 3.32
N ARG A 180 -11.93 -14.60 3.47
CA ARG A 180 -12.51 -13.66 4.43
C ARG A 180 -13.96 -13.32 4.08
N SER A 181 -14.28 -13.13 2.79
CA SER A 181 -15.66 -12.91 2.35
C SER A 181 -16.57 -14.06 2.75
N LYS A 182 -16.17 -15.30 2.45
CA LYS A 182 -16.91 -16.51 2.82
C LYS A 182 -17.13 -16.61 4.34
N ASP A 183 -16.07 -16.38 5.13
CA ASP A 183 -16.12 -16.47 6.58
C ASP A 183 -17.00 -15.37 7.19
N ALA A 184 -16.89 -14.12 6.70
CA ALA A 184 -17.74 -13.01 7.12
C ALA A 184 -19.22 -13.25 6.80
N GLN A 185 -19.51 -13.76 5.59
CA GLN A 185 -20.85 -14.12 5.17
C GLN A 185 -21.44 -15.28 5.98
N ALA A 186 -20.61 -16.19 6.50
CA ALA A 186 -21.04 -17.28 7.37
C ALA A 186 -21.38 -16.80 8.79
N LEU A 187 -20.83 -15.66 9.23
CA LEU A 187 -21.13 -15.03 10.51
C LEU A 187 -22.45 -14.24 10.51
N LEU A 188 -22.99 -13.89 9.33
CA LEU A 188 -24.28 -13.21 9.21
C LEU A 188 -25.45 -14.12 9.66
N LYS A 189 -25.62 -14.21 10.98
CA LYS A 189 -26.66 -14.99 11.65
C LYS A 189 -27.31 -14.10 12.69
N ILE A 190 -28.64 -14.13 12.72
CA ILE A 190 -29.45 -13.39 13.69
C ILE A 190 -29.82 -14.31 14.86
N PRO A 191 -29.63 -13.87 16.12
CA PRO A 191 -30.12 -14.60 17.28
C PRO A 191 -31.64 -14.45 17.46
N GLU A 192 -32.26 -15.39 18.16
CA GLU A 192 -33.73 -15.46 18.27
C GLU A 192 -34.37 -14.33 19.11
N ASP A 193 -33.57 -13.63 19.91
CA ASP A 193 -33.96 -12.52 20.77
C ASP A 193 -34.10 -11.20 20.00
N VAL A 194 -33.47 -11.07 18.82
CA VAL A 194 -33.62 -9.89 17.96
C VAL A 194 -34.98 -9.95 17.25
N LYS A 195 -35.90 -9.09 17.70
CA LYS A 195 -37.28 -9.02 17.19
C LYS A 195 -37.69 -7.59 16.89
N CYS A 196 -38.49 -7.44 15.84
CA CYS A 196 -39.20 -6.20 15.58
C CYS A 196 -40.66 -6.34 16.04
N LEU A 197 -41.10 -5.42 16.90
CA LEU A 197 -42.43 -5.44 17.51
C LEU A 197 -43.59 -5.42 16.49
N GLN A 198 -43.36 -4.95 15.27
CA GLN A 198 -44.38 -4.88 14.23
C GLN A 198 -44.32 -6.05 13.23
N CYS A 199 -43.14 -6.42 12.73
CA CYS A 199 -43.04 -7.43 11.68
C CYS A 199 -42.71 -8.84 12.17
N SER A 200 -42.06 -8.97 13.34
CA SER A 200 -41.82 -10.25 14.01
C SER A 200 -42.89 -10.57 15.06
N GLY A 201 -43.45 -9.53 15.70
CA GLY A 201 -44.43 -9.64 16.78
C GLY A 201 -45.69 -10.48 16.50
N PRO A 202 -46.25 -10.54 15.27
CA PRO A 202 -47.46 -11.32 15.00
C PRO A 202 -47.30 -12.84 15.11
N TYR A 203 -46.07 -13.37 15.06
CA TYR A 203 -45.80 -14.81 15.02
C TYR A 203 -45.51 -15.35 16.41
N TYR A 204 -46.56 -15.57 17.20
CA TYR A 204 -46.44 -16.25 18.49
C TYR A 204 -46.01 -17.72 18.29
N GLY A 205 -44.88 -18.11 18.90
CA GLY A 205 -44.41 -19.50 18.94
C GLY A 205 -43.43 -19.94 17.83
N ALA A 206 -43.13 -19.09 16.84
CA ALA A 206 -42.11 -19.35 15.83
C ALA A 206 -41.21 -18.13 15.63
N PHE A 207 -39.89 -18.33 15.58
CA PHE A 207 -38.96 -17.24 15.31
C PHE A 207 -39.09 -16.78 13.84
N VAL A 208 -39.40 -15.51 13.66
CA VAL A 208 -39.40 -14.84 12.36
C VAL A 208 -38.42 -13.67 12.40
N PRO A 209 -37.30 -13.74 11.66
CA PRO A 209 -36.36 -12.64 11.57
C PRO A 209 -37.06 -11.34 11.16
N PRO A 210 -36.70 -10.20 11.78
CA PRO A 210 -37.20 -8.90 11.35
C PRO A 210 -36.98 -8.69 9.85
N LYS A 211 -37.90 -7.98 9.19
CA LYS A 211 -37.78 -7.66 7.76
C LYS A 211 -36.48 -6.91 7.45
N TRP A 212 -36.05 -6.02 8.35
CA TRP A 212 -34.78 -5.30 8.20
C TRP A 212 -33.58 -6.24 8.17
N TRP A 213 -33.60 -7.34 8.92
CA TRP A 213 -32.50 -8.30 8.95
C TRP A 213 -32.38 -9.01 7.60
N LYS A 214 -33.50 -9.45 7.02
CA LYS A 214 -33.50 -10.08 5.69
C LYS A 214 -32.91 -9.16 4.63
N GLU A 215 -33.27 -7.88 4.69
CA GLU A 215 -32.75 -6.90 3.75
C GLU A 215 -31.28 -6.59 4.01
N PHE A 216 -30.90 -6.34 5.27
CA PHE A 216 -29.53 -6.17 5.72
C PHE A 216 -28.64 -7.32 5.25
N GLU A 217 -29.04 -8.57 5.49
CA GLU A 217 -28.29 -9.76 5.08
C GLU A 217 -28.11 -9.81 3.57
N ARG A 218 -29.17 -9.55 2.80
CA ARG A 218 -29.12 -9.53 1.33
C ARG A 218 -28.11 -8.50 0.80
N ILE A 219 -28.16 -7.26 1.30
CA ILE A 219 -27.25 -6.20 0.84
C ILE A 219 -25.83 -6.36 1.42
N ALA A 220 -25.70 -6.87 2.64
CA ALA A 220 -24.41 -7.09 3.28
C ALA A 220 -23.63 -8.23 2.63
N ARG A 221 -24.30 -9.30 2.19
CA ARG A 221 -23.67 -10.38 1.41
C ARG A 221 -23.08 -9.85 0.10
N ALA A 222 -23.83 -9.01 -0.62
CA ALA A 222 -23.35 -8.40 -1.84
C ALA A 222 -22.14 -7.48 -1.60
N ASP A 223 -22.16 -6.70 -0.51
CA ASP A 223 -21.05 -5.82 -0.16
C ASP A 223 -19.80 -6.62 0.23
N LEU A 224 -19.94 -7.62 1.11
CA LEU A 224 -18.87 -8.50 1.59
C LEU A 224 -18.23 -9.34 0.48
N GLU A 225 -18.93 -9.62 -0.62
CA GLU A 225 -18.35 -10.28 -1.80
C GLU A 225 -17.26 -9.42 -2.45
N THR A 226 -17.45 -8.10 -2.42
CA THR A 226 -16.51 -7.14 -3.03
C THR A 226 -15.50 -6.57 -2.05
N ARG A 227 -15.92 -6.34 -0.80
CA ARG A 227 -15.16 -5.70 0.26
C ARG A 227 -15.42 -6.45 1.57
N PRO A 228 -14.59 -7.43 1.93
CA PRO A 228 -14.81 -8.26 3.12
C PRO A 228 -14.45 -7.55 4.44
N THR A 229 -14.92 -6.31 4.64
CA THR A 229 -14.76 -5.53 5.88
C THR A 229 -16.10 -5.07 6.43
N THR A 230 -16.07 -4.55 7.66
CA THR A 230 -17.25 -4.09 8.39
C THR A 230 -17.52 -2.60 8.23
N ASP A 231 -16.61 -1.85 7.58
CA ASP A 231 -16.61 -0.39 7.52
C ASP A 231 -17.89 0.16 6.88
N VAL A 232 -18.43 -0.57 5.91
CA VAL A 232 -19.62 -0.16 5.15
C VAL A 232 -20.89 -0.75 5.75
N ILE A 233 -20.92 -2.06 5.97
CA ILE A 233 -22.16 -2.78 6.30
C ILE A 233 -22.76 -2.39 7.66
N PHE A 234 -21.95 -1.93 8.62
CA PHE A 234 -22.46 -1.45 9.93
C PHE A 234 -22.57 0.06 10.03
N SER A 235 -22.34 0.80 8.93
CA SER A 235 -22.49 2.25 8.92
C SER A 235 -23.97 2.65 9.06
N MET A 236 -24.23 3.79 9.71
CA MET A 236 -25.59 4.32 9.86
C MET A 236 -26.35 4.46 8.53
N PRO A 237 -25.73 4.97 7.44
CA PRO A 237 -26.40 5.00 6.13
C PRO A 237 -26.78 3.61 5.62
N PHE A 238 -25.94 2.60 5.84
CA PHE A 238 -26.21 1.23 5.41
C PHE A 238 -27.40 0.63 6.16
N LEU A 239 -27.41 0.78 7.50
CA LEU A 239 -28.49 0.31 8.35
C LEU A 239 -29.81 1.03 8.07
N ALA A 240 -29.77 2.34 7.81
CA ALA A 240 -30.95 3.11 7.43
C ALA A 240 -31.56 2.60 6.11
N ARG A 241 -30.73 2.34 5.09
CA ARG A 241 -31.20 1.74 3.82
C ARG A 241 -31.87 0.38 4.04
N ALA A 242 -31.31 -0.48 4.88
CA ALA A 242 -31.92 -1.76 5.22
C ALA A 242 -33.29 -1.60 5.92
N ALA A 243 -33.41 -0.61 6.82
CA ALA A 243 -34.66 -0.30 7.49
C ALA A 243 -35.73 0.23 6.52
N GLU A 244 -35.38 1.14 5.63
CA GLU A 244 -36.28 1.72 4.63
C GLU A 244 -36.80 0.66 3.65
N ALA A 245 -35.89 -0.13 3.07
CA ALA A 245 -36.23 -1.19 2.13
C ALA A 245 -37.04 -2.34 2.79
N SER A 246 -37.04 -2.46 4.12
CA SER A 246 -37.89 -3.40 4.84
C SER A 246 -39.39 -3.09 4.77
N GLY A 247 -39.75 -1.84 4.44
CA GLY A 247 -41.14 -1.36 4.40
C GLY A 247 -41.87 -1.37 5.74
N CYS A 248 -41.14 -1.46 6.87
CA CYS A 248 -41.72 -1.53 8.22
C CYS A 248 -41.34 -0.31 9.06
N ALA A 249 -42.34 0.41 9.56
CA ALA A 249 -42.17 1.66 10.31
C ALA A 249 -41.39 1.51 11.63
N ARG A 250 -41.35 0.31 12.22
CA ARG A 250 -40.65 0.02 13.49
C ARG A 250 -39.25 -0.58 13.30
N CYS A 251 -38.82 -0.86 12.08
CA CYS A 251 -37.53 -1.51 11.85
C CYS A 251 -36.34 -0.61 12.22
N ALA A 252 -36.43 0.70 12.03
CA ALA A 252 -35.38 1.63 12.47
C ALA A 252 -35.17 1.56 14.00
N SER A 253 -36.24 1.56 14.80
CA SER A 253 -36.14 1.38 16.25
C SER A 253 -35.58 0.02 16.62
N SER A 254 -36.05 -1.05 15.96
CA SER A 254 -35.54 -2.42 16.18
C SER A 254 -34.04 -2.55 15.95
N ILE A 255 -33.47 -1.84 14.96
CA ILE A 255 -32.02 -1.79 14.73
C ILE A 255 -31.30 -1.12 15.90
N LEU A 256 -31.82 0.02 16.39
CA LEU A 256 -31.24 0.73 17.54
C LEU A 256 -31.29 -0.13 18.81
N ASP A 257 -32.41 -0.83 19.04
CA ASP A 257 -32.56 -1.76 20.16
C ASP A 257 -31.57 -2.94 20.05
N SER A 258 -31.16 -3.29 18.82
CA SER A 258 -30.23 -4.40 18.52
C SER A 258 -28.76 -3.97 18.43
N HIS A 259 -28.40 -2.78 18.91
CA HIS A 259 -27.03 -2.24 18.79
C HIS A 259 -25.95 -3.14 19.38
N GLN A 260 -26.22 -3.82 20.50
CA GLN A 260 -25.27 -4.73 21.14
C GLN A 260 -24.96 -5.92 20.24
N PHE A 261 -26.01 -6.56 19.69
CA PHE A 261 -25.87 -7.64 18.71
C PHE A 261 -25.06 -7.20 17.48
N LEU A 262 -25.39 -6.04 16.90
CA LEU A 262 -24.67 -5.51 15.73
C LEU A 262 -23.20 -5.22 16.04
N SER A 263 -22.90 -4.73 17.25
CA SER A 263 -21.53 -4.46 17.69
C SER A 263 -20.74 -5.76 17.90
N ASP A 264 -21.37 -6.78 18.50
CA ASP A 264 -20.75 -8.09 18.68
C ASP A 264 -20.51 -8.80 17.34
N LEU A 265 -21.46 -8.72 16.41
CA LEU A 265 -21.30 -9.25 15.05
C LEU A 265 -20.19 -8.52 14.30
N LYS A 266 -20.13 -7.19 14.39
CA LYS A 266 -19.02 -6.39 13.83
C LYS A 266 -17.68 -6.86 14.38
N ARG A 267 -17.56 -7.01 15.71
CA ARG A 267 -16.33 -7.50 16.36
C ARG A 267 -15.92 -8.88 15.82
N GLN A 268 -16.85 -9.82 15.71
CA GLN A 268 -16.56 -11.16 15.20
C GLN A 268 -16.04 -11.15 13.75
N ILE A 269 -16.59 -10.29 12.89
CA ILE A 269 -16.11 -10.15 11.50
C ILE A 269 -14.74 -9.45 11.48
N ASP A 270 -14.51 -8.45 12.32
CA ASP A 270 -13.23 -7.75 12.42
C ASP A 270 -12.10 -8.69 12.90
N GLU A 271 -12.40 -9.62 13.80
CA GLU A 271 -11.48 -10.64 14.34
C GLU A 271 -11.05 -11.73 13.33
N LEU A 272 -11.68 -11.80 12.15
CA LEU A 272 -11.26 -12.74 11.11
C LEU A 272 -9.80 -12.49 10.67
N PRO A 273 -9.09 -13.48 10.10
CA PRO A 273 -7.76 -13.29 9.53
C PRO A 273 -7.74 -12.20 8.45
N ALA A 274 -6.87 -11.20 8.61
CA ALA A 274 -6.88 -9.97 7.82
C ALA A 274 -5.65 -9.79 6.90
N THR A 275 -4.69 -10.72 6.93
CA THR A 275 -3.46 -10.63 6.14
C THR A 275 -3.20 -11.94 5.38
N ILE A 276 -2.35 -11.85 4.34
CA ILE A 276 -1.85 -12.99 3.55
C ILE A 276 -0.87 -13.88 4.32
#